data_AF-A0A820A0B2-F1
#
_entry.id   AF-A0A820A0B2-F1
#
_cell.length_a   1.000
_cell.length_b   1.000
_cell.length_c   1.000
_cell.angle_alpha   90.00
_cell.angle_beta   90.00
_cell.angle_gamma   90.00
#
_symmetry.space_group_name_H-M   'P 1'
#
loop_
_entity.id
_entity.type
_entity.pdbx_description
1 polymer ?
#
loop_
_entity_poly.entity_id
_entity_poly.type
_entity_poly.pdbx_seq_one_letter_code
_entity_poly.pdbx_strand_id
1 'polypeptide(L)'
;FHATNEFLDQCHQQGGRALVHCHRGVSRSSTIVIAYLMHYNNWTVLQAYDYLLARRPEASPNLALLLQLARYEKELIKTNDEK
;
A
#
# COMPACT_ATOMS: atom_id res chain seq x y z
N PHE A 1 0.87 4.62 -7.40
CA PHE A 1 1.04 4.55 -5.93
C PHE A 1 1.91 5.68 -5.39
N HIS A 2 2.92 6.16 -6.11
CA HIS A 2 3.82 7.24 -5.65
C HIS A 2 3.11 8.49 -5.08
N ALA A 3 2.20 9.13 -5.82
CA ALA A 3 1.53 10.34 -5.35
C ALA A 3 0.74 10.13 -4.03
N THR A 4 0.09 8.98 -3.87
CA THR A 4 -0.59 8.63 -2.61
C THR A 4 0.39 8.35 -1.48
N ASN A 5 1.54 7.73 -1.76
CA ASN A 5 2.56 7.49 -0.75
C ASN A 5 3.20 8.79 -0.28
N GLU A 6 3.51 9.69 -1.21
CA GLU A 6 4.04 11.03 -0.90
C GLU A 6 3.08 11.81 -0.01
N PHE A 7 1.78 11.81 -0.32
CA PHE A 7 0.76 12.44 0.52
C PHE A 7 0.73 11.83 1.93
N LEU A 8 0.78 10.51 2.05
CA LEU A 8 0.76 9.80 3.34
C LEU A 8 2.04 10.06 4.15
N ASP A 9 3.21 10.09 3.50
CA ASP A 9 4.49 10.41 4.11
C ASP A 9 4.51 11.84 4.64
N GLN A 10 4.05 12.82 3.85
CA GLN A 10 3.93 14.21 4.29
C GLN A 10 3.01 14.34 5.50
N CYS A 11 1.85 13.67 5.47
CA CYS A 11 0.92 13.65 6.60
C CYS A 11 1.58 13.06 7.86
N HIS A 12 2.30 11.94 7.72
CA HIS A 12 3.00 11.28 8.82
C HIS A 12 4.14 12.14 9.40
N GLN A 13 4.97 12.74 8.54
CA GLN A 13 6.09 13.62 8.93
C GLN A 13 5.62 14.86 9.70
N GLN A 14 4.42 15.36 9.40
CA GLN A 14 3.80 16.48 10.11
C GLN A 14 3.11 16.06 11.42
N GLY A 15 3.20 14.79 11.82
CA GLY A 15 2.51 14.25 12.99
C GLY A 15 1.00 14.12 12.82
N GLY A 16 0.51 14.19 11.58
CA GLY A 16 -0.91 14.08 11.24
C GLY A 16 -1.42 12.64 11.18
N ARG A 17 -2.71 12.50 10.84
CA ARG A 17 -3.36 11.21 10.58
C ARG A 17 -4.18 11.30 9.31
N ALA A 18 -3.99 10.34 8.40
CA ALA A 18 -4.73 10.25 7.14
C ALA A 18 -5.76 9.11 7.18
N LEU A 19 -6.94 9.34 6.59
CA LEU A 19 -7.95 8.31 6.35
C LEU A 19 -7.94 7.92 4.87
N VAL A 20 -7.56 6.67 4.58
CA VAL A 20 -7.67 6.09 3.23
C VAL A 20 -8.98 5.32 3.14
N HIS A 21 -9.94 5.83 2.36
CA HIS A 21 -11.24 5.19 2.20
C HIS A 21 -11.63 5.01 0.73
N CYS A 22 -12.57 4.09 0.49
CA CYS A 22 -13.31 3.97 -0.76
C CYS A 22 -14.77 3.67 -0.41
N HIS A 23 -15.62 3.32 -1.38
CA HIS A 23 -17.05 3.14 -1.10
C HIS A 23 -17.35 2.04 -0.06
N ARG A 24 -16.75 0.85 -0.20
CA ARG A 24 -16.95 -0.29 0.72
C ARG A 24 -15.77 -0.57 1.64
N GLY A 25 -14.63 0.08 1.42
CA GLY A 25 -13.41 -0.24 2.13
C GLY A 25 -12.83 -1.64 1.86
N VAL A 26 -13.25 -2.32 0.78
CA VAL A 26 -12.84 -3.71 0.48
C VAL A 26 -11.66 -3.78 -0.49
N SER A 27 -11.71 -3.01 -1.59
CA SER A 27 -10.82 -3.20 -2.73
C SER A 27 -9.85 -2.02 -2.92
N ARG A 28 -10.30 -0.89 -3.48
CA ARG A 28 -9.46 0.26 -3.84
C ARG A 28 -8.66 0.84 -2.66
N SER A 29 -9.33 1.13 -1.54
CA SER A 29 -8.64 1.67 -0.36
C SER A 29 -7.64 0.68 0.22
N SER A 30 -8.00 -0.60 0.29
CA SER A 30 -7.12 -1.67 0.76
C SER A 30 -5.86 -1.75 -0.11
N THR A 31 -6.00 -1.65 -1.43
CA THR A 31 -4.85 -1.60 -2.36
C THR A 31 -3.92 -0.42 -2.10
N ILE A 32 -4.45 0.78 -1.87
CA ILE A 32 -3.62 1.94 -1.53
C ILE A 32 -2.88 1.73 -0.20
N VAL A 33 -3.56 1.17 0.81
CA VAL A 33 -2.94 0.84 2.09
C VAL A 33 -1.82 -0.19 1.93
N ILE A 34 -2.04 -1.27 1.16
CA ILE A 34 -1.00 -2.28 0.88
C ILE A 34 0.20 -1.63 0.19
N ALA A 35 -0.03 -0.83 -0.85
CA ALA A 35 1.05 -0.15 -1.56
C ALA A 35 1.86 0.78 -0.65
N TYR A 36 1.20 1.48 0.27
CA TYR A 36 1.88 2.33 1.24
C TYR A 36 2.69 1.52 2.26
N LEU A 37 2.14 0.42 2.76
CA LEU A 37 2.86 -0.48 3.68
C LEU A 37 4.12 -1.06 3.04
N MET A 38 4.04 -1.46 1.76
CA MET A 38 5.20 -1.92 0.99
C MET A 38 6.28 -0.83 0.92
N HIS A 39 5.90 0.39 0.54
CA HIS A 39 6.80 1.55 0.42
C HIS A 39 7.44 1.94 1.75
N TYR A 40 6.63 2.10 2.81
CA TYR A 40 7.09 2.63 4.09
C TYR A 40 7.96 1.64 4.87
N ASN A 41 7.65 0.33 4.78
CA ASN A 41 8.34 -0.71 5.57
C ASN A 41 9.33 -1.54 4.74
N ASN A 42 9.49 -1.22 3.45
CA ASN A 42 10.22 -2.06 2.49
C ASN A 42 9.74 -3.52 2.50
N TRP A 43 8.42 -3.70 2.51
CA TRP A 43 7.78 -5.01 2.57
C TRP A 43 7.38 -5.52 1.19
N THR A 44 7.37 -6.84 1.07
CA THR A 44 6.74 -7.53 -0.06
C THR A 44 5.22 -7.31 -0.06
N VAL A 45 4.59 -7.51 -1.21
CA VAL A 45 3.12 -7.43 -1.34
C VAL A 45 2.43 -8.41 -0.39
N LEU A 46 2.99 -9.62 -0.19
CA LEU A 46 2.45 -10.62 0.72
C LEU A 46 2.53 -10.17 2.18
N GLN A 47 3.68 -9.66 2.64
CA GLN A 47 3.83 -9.14 4.00
C GLN A 47 2.85 -7.99 4.28
N ALA A 48 2.73 -7.04 3.35
CA ALA A 48 1.80 -5.93 3.47
C ALA A 48 0.32 -6.38 3.44
N TYR A 49 0.01 -7.39 2.63
CA TYR A 49 -1.33 -7.97 2.54
C TYR A 49 -1.74 -8.69 3.83
N ASP A 50 -0.88 -9.55 4.36
CA ASP A 50 -1.13 -10.31 5.59
C ASP A 50 -1.26 -9.37 6.79
N TYR A 51 -0.42 -8.34 6.85
CA TYR A 51 -0.52 -7.30 7.88
C TYR A 51 -1.86 -6.57 7.85
N LEU A 52 -2.37 -6.26 6.64
CA LEU A 52 -3.68 -5.64 6.46
C LEU A 52 -4.81 -6.60 6.87
N LEU A 53 -4.77 -7.86 6.43
CA LEU A 53 -5.80 -8.86 6.74
C LEU A 53 -5.95 -9.11 8.24
N ALA A 54 -4.84 -9.12 8.99
CA ALA A 54 -4.88 -9.24 10.46
C ALA A 54 -5.69 -8.11 11.15
N ARG A 55 -5.86 -6.95 10.49
CA ARG A 55 -6.61 -5.79 11.01
C ARG A 55 -7.94 -5.57 10.30
N ARG A 56 -8.06 -6.01 9.05
CA ARG A 56 -9.24 -5.84 8.20
C ARG A 56 -9.46 -7.10 7.36
N PRO A 57 -10.09 -8.15 7.93
CA PRO A 57 -10.31 -9.43 7.24
C PRO A 57 -11.18 -9.31 5.97
N GLU A 58 -12.01 -8.27 5.88
CA GLU A 58 -12.85 -7.98 4.70
C GLU A 58 -12.07 -7.40 3.51
N ALA A 59 -10.77 -7.10 3.67
CA ALA A 59 -9.96 -6.59 2.57
C ALA A 59 -9.86 -7.65 1.46
N SER A 60 -10.29 -7.28 0.26
CA SER A 60 -10.23 -8.13 -0.93
C SER A 60 -10.04 -7.25 -2.17
N PRO A 61 -8.80 -6.78 -2.43
CA PRO A 61 -8.42 -6.22 -3.72
C PRO A 61 -8.84 -7.16 -4.86
N ASN A 62 -9.30 -6.62 -5.97
CA ASN A 62 -9.59 -7.44 -7.14
C ASN A 62 -8.27 -7.87 -7.81
N LEU A 63 -8.34 -8.88 -8.68
CA LEU A 63 -7.16 -9.42 -9.37
C LEU A 63 -6.34 -8.36 -10.11
N ALA A 64 -6.98 -7.41 -10.79
CA ALA A 64 -6.28 -6.36 -11.51
C ALA A 64 -5.45 -5.46 -10.57
N LEU A 65 -5.99 -5.12 -9.41
CA LEU A 65 -5.28 -4.34 -8.38
C LEU A 65 -4.14 -5.14 -7.73
N LEU A 66 -4.32 -6.45 -7.51
CA LEU A 66 -3.24 -7.32 -7.03
C LEU A 66 -2.08 -7.40 -8.04
N LEU A 67 -2.39 -7.51 -9.34
CA LEU A 67 -1.37 -7.48 -10.39
C LEU A 67 -0.65 -6.13 -10.47
N GLN A 68 -1.35 -5.02 -10.20
CA GLN A 68 -0.72 -3.71 -10.10
C GLN A 68 0.23 -3.62 -8.89
N LEU A 69 -0.15 -4.18 -7.74
CA LEU A 69 0.72 -4.26 -6.56
C LEU A 69 1.97 -5.11 -6.82
N ALA A 70 1.82 -6.26 -7.49
CA ALA A 70 2.96 -7.11 -7.85
C ALA A 70 3.92 -6.44 -8.85
N ARG A 71 3.42 -5.59 -9.75
CA ARG A 71 4.27 -4.75 -10.62
C ARG A 71 5.00 -3.69 -9.79
N TYR A 72 4.29 -3.04 -8.88
CA TYR A 72 4.85 -2.03 -8.00
C TYR A 72 5.94 -2.58 -7.08
N GLU A 73 5.79 -3.79 -6.57
CA GLU A 73 6.85 -4.49 -5.81
C GLU A 73 8.17 -4.59 -6.60
N LYS A 74 8.09 -4.93 -7.88
CA LYS A 74 9.26 -5.01 -8.77
C LYS A 74 9.89 -3.65 -9.02
N GLU A 75 9.09 -2.59 -9.07
CA GLU A 75 9.58 -1.21 -9.20
C GLU A 75 10.34 -0.78 -7.94
N LEU A 76 9.81 -1.12 -6.75
CA LEU A 76 10.47 -0.82 -5.47
C LEU A 76 11.83 -1.53 -5.32
N ILE A 77 11.94 -2.78 -5.74
CA ILE A 77 13.21 -3.53 -5.70
C ILE A 77 14.28 -2.83 -6.55
N LYS A 78 13.94 -2.43 -7.79
CA LYS A 78 14.89 -1.72 -8.66
C LYS A 78 15.38 -0.40 -8.05
N THR A 79 14.48 0.35 -7.41
CA THR A 79 14.87 1.61 -6.74
C THR A 79 15.79 1.39 -5.54
N ASN A 80 15.73 0.23 -4.88
CA ASN A 80 16.64 -0.09 -3.77
C ASN A 80 18.01 -0.56 -4.26
N ASP A 81 18.10 -1.21 -5.41
CA ASP A 81 19.38 -1.63 -6.00
C ASP A 81 20.16 -0.45 -6.64
N GLU A 82 19.48 0.65 -6.94
CA GLU A 82 20.05 1.88 -7.54
C GLU A 82 20.44 2.96 -6.49
N LYS A 83 20.24 2.71 -5.20
CA LYS A 83 20.62 3.60 -4.09
C LYS A 83 21.83 3.08 -3.33
#